data_AF-B0X4Y4-F1
#
_entry.id   AF-B0X4Y4-F1
#
_cell.length_a   1.000
_cell.length_b   1.000
_cell.length_c   1.000
_cell.angle_alpha   90.00
_cell.angle_beta   90.00
_cell.angle_gamma   90.00
#
_symmetry.space_group_name_H-M   'P 1'
#
loop_
_entity.id
_entity.type
_entity.pdbx_description
1 polymer ?
#
loop_
_entity_poly.entity_id
_entity_poly.type
_entity_poly.pdbx_seq_one_letter_code
_entity_poly.pdbx_strand_id
1 'polypeptide(L)'
;MTPKYVNLILNYHNLKRNALACGSMKRFASASSMQKLRWNDELAHLAEFNAKSCQFAHDDCHNTERFRYTGQSIGMKWFHGMNYTSTHVVRDLLRKWYLEHKEAKQRDVDRYEVTPHSFRIGHFTQLIHADTTEIGCALVRFHKQSNNLPFMHYYLVCNYSEGNIEDRPVYRKGKRCSKCKHGCTGGKFRCLCRG
;
A
#
# COMPACT_ATOMS: atom_id res chain seq x y z
N MET A 1 -12.41 8.84 -6.13
CA MET A 1 -12.46 8.22 -4.77
C MET A 1 -13.16 9.18 -3.80
N THR A 2 -13.99 8.72 -2.85
CA THR A 2 -14.66 9.65 -1.90
C THR A 2 -13.81 9.90 -0.64
N PRO A 3 -14.02 11.02 0.09
CA PRO A 3 -13.26 11.32 1.31
C PRO A 3 -13.31 10.20 2.37
N LYS A 4 -14.44 9.48 2.47
CA LYS A 4 -14.59 8.32 3.34
C LYS A 4 -13.53 7.25 3.05
N TYR A 5 -13.31 6.92 1.78
CA TYR A 5 -12.36 5.87 1.38
C TYR A 5 -10.92 6.35 1.41
N VAL A 6 -10.66 7.61 1.02
CA VAL A 6 -9.35 8.25 1.20
C VAL A 6 -8.90 8.15 2.66
N ASN A 7 -9.77 8.58 3.59
CA ASN A 7 -9.48 8.53 5.02
C ASN A 7 -9.30 7.10 5.54
N LEU A 8 -10.10 6.13 5.06
CA LEU A 8 -9.97 4.73 5.43
C LEU A 8 -8.58 4.19 5.02
N ILE A 9 -8.18 4.40 3.76
CA ILE A 9 -6.93 3.90 3.20
C ILE A 9 -5.73 4.55 3.90
N LEU A 10 -5.71 5.88 4.02
CA LEU A 10 -4.63 6.61 4.69
C LEU A 10 -4.48 6.19 6.16
N ASN A 11 -5.59 6.11 6.90
CA ASN A 11 -5.54 5.71 8.30
C ASN A 11 -5.02 4.28 8.45
N TYR A 12 -5.46 3.36 7.58
CA TYR A 12 -5.00 1.99 7.63
C TYR A 12 -3.49 1.90 7.41
N HIS A 13 -2.99 2.48 6.32
CA HIS A 13 -1.55 2.48 6.00
C HIS A 13 -0.74 3.11 7.14
N ASN A 14 -1.09 4.33 7.57
CA ASN A 14 -0.35 5.02 8.62
C ASN A 14 -0.41 4.29 9.97
N LEU A 15 -1.50 3.57 10.29
CA LEU A 15 -1.56 2.73 11.50
C LEU A 15 -0.55 1.57 11.43
N LYS A 16 -0.45 0.89 10.29
CA LYS A 16 0.47 -0.25 10.11
C LYS A 16 1.93 0.20 10.06
N ARG A 17 2.21 1.27 9.31
CA ARG A 17 3.53 1.93 9.29
C ARG A 17 3.96 2.36 10.70
N ASN A 18 3.05 2.96 11.47
CA ASN A 18 3.33 3.38 12.84
C ASN A 18 3.63 2.17 13.75
N ALA A 19 2.85 1.09 13.65
CA ALA A 19 3.07 -0.13 14.44
C ALA A 19 4.46 -0.73 14.18
N LEU A 20 4.90 -0.79 12.91
CA LEU A 20 6.25 -1.23 12.56
C LEU A 20 7.31 -0.26 13.09
N ALA A 21 7.15 1.04 12.83
CA ALA A 21 8.12 2.05 13.25
C ALA A 21 8.29 2.11 14.78
N CYS A 22 7.22 1.87 15.55
CA CYS A 22 7.28 1.78 17.01
C CYS A 22 7.93 0.47 17.52
N GLY A 23 8.22 -0.52 16.66
CA GLY A 23 8.71 -1.84 17.06
C GLY A 23 7.63 -2.75 17.67
N SER A 24 6.35 -2.49 17.39
CA SER A 24 5.24 -3.34 17.85
C SER A 24 5.15 -4.65 17.05
N MET A 25 5.65 -4.66 15.82
CA MET A 25 5.75 -5.86 14.98
C MET A 25 7.04 -6.63 15.30
N LYS A 26 7.03 -7.49 16.33
CA LYS A 26 8.24 -8.12 16.92
C LYS A 26 9.16 -8.87 15.96
N ARG A 27 8.64 -9.36 14.82
CA ARG A 27 9.44 -10.00 13.75
C ARG A 27 10.27 -9.02 12.93
N PHE A 28 10.04 -7.71 13.11
CA PHE A 28 10.66 -6.64 12.36
C PHE A 28 11.28 -5.61 13.32
N ALA A 29 12.48 -5.15 12.98
CA ALA A 29 13.13 -4.05 13.67
C ALA A 29 12.36 -2.75 13.46
N SER A 30 12.41 -1.85 14.45
CA SER A 30 11.84 -0.51 14.33
C SER A 30 12.49 0.29 13.20
N ALA A 31 11.74 1.25 12.65
CA ALA A 31 12.19 2.09 11.54
C ALA A 31 12.66 3.46 12.04
N SER A 32 13.86 3.86 11.61
CA SER A 32 14.49 5.13 11.99
C SER A 32 13.85 6.36 11.33
N SER A 33 13.20 6.18 10.18
CA SER A 33 12.72 7.26 9.31
C SER A 33 11.47 6.88 8.49
N MET A 34 10.45 6.31 9.14
CA MET A 34 9.19 5.95 8.47
C MET A 34 8.33 7.19 8.17
N GLN A 35 8.12 7.54 6.89
CA GLN A 35 7.31 8.70 6.53
C GLN A 35 5.80 8.48 6.79
N LYS A 36 5.11 9.54 7.23
CA LYS A 36 3.65 9.55 7.30
C LYS A 36 3.08 9.81 5.92
N LEU A 37 2.22 8.92 5.45
CA LEU A 37 1.58 9.04 4.14
C LEU A 37 0.55 10.18 4.13
N ARG A 38 0.56 10.91 3.02
CA ARG A 38 -0.47 11.89 2.60
C ARG A 38 -1.15 11.40 1.33
N TRP A 39 -2.37 11.87 1.09
CA TRP A 39 -3.08 11.55 -0.15
C TRP A 39 -2.55 12.39 -1.29
N ASN A 40 -2.51 11.81 -2.49
CA ASN A 40 -2.15 12.50 -3.71
C ASN A 40 -3.16 12.22 -4.81
N ASP A 41 -3.73 13.29 -5.38
CA ASP A 41 -4.79 13.17 -6.38
C ASP A 41 -4.26 12.78 -7.77
N GLU A 42 -3.03 13.17 -8.12
CA GLU A 42 -2.39 12.76 -9.39
C GLU A 42 -2.16 11.23 -9.42
N LEU A 43 -1.55 10.66 -8.37
CA LEU A 43 -1.40 9.22 -8.20
C LEU A 43 -2.74 8.49 -8.18
N ALA A 44 -3.78 9.11 -7.58
CA ALA A 44 -5.12 8.53 -7.56
C ALA A 44 -5.78 8.52 -8.94
N HIS A 45 -5.53 9.57 -9.74
CA HIS A 45 -6.00 9.65 -11.11
C HIS A 45 -5.32 8.63 -12.01
N LEU A 46 -4.00 8.43 -11.86
CA LEU A 46 -3.28 7.36 -12.55
C LEU A 46 -3.78 5.96 -12.16
N ALA A 47 -4.01 5.73 -10.87
CA ALA A 47 -4.61 4.48 -10.40
C ALA A 47 -6.01 4.26 -10.98
N GLU A 48 -6.77 5.33 -11.25
CA GLU A 48 -8.09 5.26 -11.87
C GLU A 48 -8.03 4.80 -13.32
N PHE A 49 -7.02 5.20 -14.09
CA PHE A 49 -6.83 4.71 -15.46
C PHE A 49 -6.61 3.20 -15.49
N ASN A 50 -5.70 2.68 -14.66
CA ASN A 50 -5.52 1.22 -14.53
C ASN A 50 -6.83 0.57 -14.09
N ALA A 51 -7.44 1.05 -13.01
CA ALA A 51 -8.65 0.44 -12.47
C ALA A 51 -9.77 0.35 -13.52
N LYS A 52 -9.97 1.41 -14.32
CA LYS A 52 -10.98 1.47 -15.39
C LYS A 52 -10.74 0.50 -16.55
N SER A 53 -9.52 -0.02 -16.72
CA SER A 53 -9.26 -1.10 -17.69
C SER A 53 -10.05 -2.37 -17.38
N CYS A 54 -10.46 -2.56 -16.12
CA CYS A 54 -11.10 -3.78 -15.62
C CYS A 54 -10.25 -5.05 -15.83
N GLN A 55 -8.94 -4.89 -16.05
CA GLN A 55 -7.97 -5.97 -16.18
C GLN A 55 -7.14 -6.06 -14.90
N PHE A 56 -7.03 -7.26 -14.34
CA PHE A 56 -6.24 -7.47 -13.13
C PHE A 56 -4.76 -7.62 -13.50
N ALA A 57 -4.11 -6.47 -13.70
CA ALA A 57 -2.72 -6.37 -14.08
C ALA A 57 -2.12 -5.06 -13.58
N HIS A 58 -0.82 -5.09 -13.33
CA HIS A 58 -0.04 -3.86 -13.17
C HIS A 58 0.05 -3.14 -14.52
N ASP A 59 0.11 -1.81 -14.49
CA ASP A 59 0.39 -0.98 -15.66
C ASP A 59 1.80 -0.38 -15.56
N ASP A 60 2.48 -0.16 -16.69
CA ASP A 60 3.86 0.36 -16.68
C ASP A 60 3.91 1.89 -16.44
N CYS A 61 2.81 2.60 -16.74
CA CYS A 61 2.78 4.06 -16.86
C CYS A 61 2.12 4.73 -15.65
N HIS A 62 2.64 4.49 -14.45
CA HIS A 62 2.15 5.12 -13.22
C HIS A 62 3.13 6.11 -12.55
N ASN A 63 4.26 6.40 -13.20
CA ASN A 63 5.21 7.45 -12.79
C ASN A 63 4.68 8.86 -13.09
N THR A 64 5.16 9.84 -12.33
CA THR A 64 4.88 11.27 -12.54
C THR A 64 6.19 12.04 -12.66
N GLU A 65 6.13 13.31 -13.08
CA GLU A 65 7.31 14.19 -13.11
C GLU A 65 7.98 14.27 -11.71
N ARG A 66 7.16 14.32 -10.66
CA ARG A 66 7.60 14.37 -9.27
C ARG A 66 8.02 13.02 -8.71
N PHE A 67 7.46 11.92 -9.22
CA PHE A 67 7.66 10.57 -8.70
C PHE A 67 8.09 9.62 -9.81
N ARG A 68 9.41 9.41 -9.93
CA ARG A 68 10.00 8.64 -11.04
C ARG A 68 10.07 7.12 -10.80
N TYR A 69 9.87 6.68 -9.56
CA TYR A 69 9.97 5.28 -9.15
C TYR A 69 8.75 4.90 -8.32
N THR A 70 7.57 5.18 -8.85
CA THR A 70 6.33 4.90 -8.14
C THR A 70 6.13 3.40 -7.94
N GLY A 71 5.50 3.03 -6.83
CA GLY A 71 5.07 1.66 -6.55
C GLY A 71 3.59 1.46 -6.84
N GLN A 72 3.15 0.21 -6.95
CA GLN A 72 1.74 -0.12 -7.12
C GLN A 72 1.33 -1.34 -6.31
N SER A 73 0.12 -1.30 -5.75
CA SER A 73 -0.56 -2.44 -5.17
C SER A 73 -1.94 -2.59 -5.78
N ILE A 74 -2.25 -3.79 -6.25
CA ILE A 74 -3.52 -4.11 -6.89
C ILE A 74 -4.25 -5.21 -6.13
N GLY A 75 -5.58 -5.19 -6.17
CA GLY A 75 -6.39 -6.17 -5.47
C GLY A 75 -7.78 -6.28 -6.07
N MET A 76 -8.23 -7.50 -6.33
CA MET A 76 -9.55 -7.76 -6.87
C MET A 76 -10.35 -8.70 -5.97
N LYS A 77 -11.63 -8.38 -5.77
CA LYS A 77 -12.60 -9.26 -5.12
C LYS A 77 -13.80 -9.40 -6.04
N TRP A 78 -14.24 -10.62 -6.27
CA TRP A 78 -15.42 -10.89 -7.07
C TRP A 78 -16.34 -11.90 -6.38
N PHE A 79 -17.63 -11.80 -6.69
CA PHE A 79 -18.65 -12.65 -6.08
C PHE A 79 -19.91 -12.68 -6.94
N HIS A 80 -20.66 -13.78 -6.82
CA HIS A 80 -21.99 -13.98 -7.39
C HIS A 80 -22.98 -14.19 -6.25
N GLY A 81 -24.19 -13.64 -6.37
CA GLY A 81 -25.29 -13.83 -5.39
C GLY A 81 -25.11 -13.17 -4.01
N MET A 82 -23.92 -12.67 -3.68
CA MET A 82 -23.66 -11.91 -2.45
C MET A 82 -23.65 -10.40 -2.72
N ASN A 83 -23.87 -9.59 -1.68
CA ASN A 83 -23.73 -8.14 -1.76
C ASN A 83 -22.75 -7.64 -0.70
N TYR A 84 -21.55 -7.24 -1.14
CA TYR A 84 -20.57 -6.59 -0.26
C TYR A 84 -20.54 -5.08 -0.49
N THR A 85 -20.51 -4.32 0.59
CA THR A 85 -20.27 -2.88 0.49
C THR A 85 -18.83 -2.60 0.04
N SER A 86 -18.60 -1.53 -0.71
CA SER A 86 -17.24 -1.11 -1.10
C SER A 86 -16.33 -0.88 0.13
N THR A 87 -16.91 -0.48 1.26
CA THR A 87 -16.16 -0.33 2.53
C THR A 87 -15.64 -1.67 3.03
N HIS A 88 -16.46 -2.74 2.98
CA HIS A 88 -16.01 -4.07 3.33
C HIS A 88 -14.89 -4.54 2.40
N VAL A 89 -15.06 -4.37 1.08
CA VAL A 89 -14.08 -4.82 0.10
C VAL A 89 -12.73 -4.11 0.28
N VAL A 90 -12.71 -2.79 0.42
CA VAL A 90 -11.46 -2.03 0.64
C VAL A 90 -10.76 -2.51 1.91
N ARG A 91 -11.48 -2.74 3.02
CA ARG A 91 -10.89 -3.27 4.25
C ARG A 91 -10.30 -4.67 4.08
N ASP A 92 -11.00 -5.54 3.35
CA ASP A 92 -10.55 -6.91 3.07
C ASP A 92 -9.25 -6.90 2.25
N LEU A 93 -9.20 -6.13 1.17
CA LEU A 93 -8.01 -6.03 0.31
C LEU A 93 -6.81 -5.45 1.05
N LEU A 94 -6.98 -4.33 1.78
CA LEU A 94 -5.93 -3.75 2.61
C LEU A 94 -5.43 -4.73 3.69
N ARG A 95 -6.35 -5.52 4.27
CA ARG A 95 -5.99 -6.57 5.24
C ARG A 95 -5.18 -7.68 4.58
N LYS A 96 -5.55 -8.13 3.39
CA LYS A 96 -4.80 -9.15 2.64
C LYS A 96 -3.39 -8.69 2.33
N TRP A 97 -3.23 -7.48 1.80
CA TRP A 97 -1.92 -6.87 1.58
C TRP A 97 -1.08 -6.83 2.85
N TYR A 98 -1.66 -6.40 3.98
CA TYR A 98 -0.94 -6.40 5.25
C TYR A 98 -0.56 -7.82 5.71
N LEU A 99 -1.44 -8.81 5.56
CA LEU A 99 -1.24 -10.17 6.08
C LEU A 99 -0.06 -10.92 5.44
N GLU A 100 0.45 -10.46 4.30
CA GLU A 100 1.69 -10.98 3.70
C GLU A 100 2.90 -10.82 4.64
N HIS A 101 2.82 -9.94 5.65
CA HIS A 101 3.82 -9.84 6.73
C HIS A 101 4.11 -11.18 7.43
N LYS A 102 3.19 -12.15 7.33
CA LYS A 102 3.35 -13.49 7.91
C LYS A 102 4.44 -14.29 7.19
N GLU A 103 4.62 -14.04 5.90
CA GLU A 103 5.61 -14.69 5.05
C GLU A 103 6.91 -13.89 4.95
N ALA A 104 6.83 -12.57 5.10
CA ALA A 104 8.00 -11.70 5.12
C ALA A 104 8.89 -11.90 6.37
N LYS A 105 10.20 -11.74 6.16
CA LYS A 105 11.25 -11.79 7.19
C LYS A 105 12.02 -10.47 7.20
N GLN A 106 12.75 -10.20 8.28
CA GLN A 106 13.59 -8.99 8.38
C GLN A 106 14.57 -8.84 7.20
N ARG A 107 15.17 -9.94 6.75
CA ARG A 107 16.11 -9.91 5.62
C ARG A 107 15.46 -9.36 4.34
N ASP A 108 14.18 -9.68 4.10
CA ASP A 108 13.45 -9.31 2.89
C ASP A 108 13.16 -7.79 2.83
N VAL A 109 13.18 -7.12 3.99
CA VAL A 109 13.00 -5.66 4.12
C VAL A 109 14.30 -4.90 4.34
N ASP A 110 15.35 -5.60 4.79
CA ASP A 110 16.72 -5.04 4.89
C ASP A 110 17.35 -4.88 3.51
N ARG A 111 17.06 -5.79 2.58
CA ARG A 111 17.42 -5.72 1.16
C ARG A 111 16.31 -6.38 0.36
N TYR A 112 15.60 -5.59 -0.43
CA TYR A 112 14.53 -6.10 -1.28
C TYR A 112 15.14 -6.74 -2.53
N GLU A 113 14.79 -8.00 -2.80
CA GLU A 113 15.28 -8.75 -3.96
C GLU A 113 14.09 -9.15 -4.84
N VAL A 114 14.19 -8.96 -6.16
CA VAL A 114 13.12 -9.32 -7.09
C VAL A 114 13.19 -10.82 -7.36
N THR A 115 12.35 -11.57 -6.66
CA THR A 115 12.32 -13.04 -6.69
C THR A 115 10.86 -13.53 -6.65
N PRO A 116 10.58 -14.81 -6.96
CA PRO A 116 9.24 -15.36 -6.77
C PRO A 116 8.69 -15.20 -5.34
N HIS A 117 9.58 -15.13 -4.33
CA HIS A 117 9.20 -14.83 -2.95
C HIS A 117 8.71 -13.39 -2.78
N SER A 118 9.36 -12.42 -3.43
CA SER A 118 8.98 -11.01 -3.29
C SER A 118 7.59 -10.70 -3.85
N PHE A 119 7.11 -11.46 -4.83
CA PHE A 119 5.73 -11.37 -5.34
C PHE A 119 4.67 -11.75 -4.29
N ARG A 120 5.03 -12.55 -3.28
CA ARG A 120 4.13 -12.94 -2.18
C ARG A 120 4.07 -11.93 -1.04
N ILE A 121 5.05 -11.03 -0.97
CA ILE A 121 5.21 -10.02 0.10
C ILE A 121 5.22 -8.58 -0.42
N GLY A 122 5.03 -8.40 -1.72
CA GLY A 122 5.17 -7.13 -2.42
C GLY A 122 4.22 -6.06 -1.91
N HIS A 123 2.96 -6.41 -1.63
CA HIS A 123 1.99 -5.46 -1.13
C HIS A 123 2.28 -5.05 0.31
N PHE A 124 2.67 -6.00 1.17
CA PHE A 124 3.10 -5.67 2.52
C PHE A 124 4.32 -4.74 2.54
N THR A 125 5.36 -5.10 1.79
CA THR A 125 6.60 -4.31 1.70
C THR A 125 6.33 -2.91 1.17
N GLN A 126 5.50 -2.76 0.13
CA GLN A 126 5.09 -1.46 -0.38
C GLN A 126 4.32 -0.63 0.66
N LEU A 127 3.41 -1.26 1.41
CA LEU A 127 2.62 -0.61 2.46
C LEU A 127 3.51 -0.04 3.59
N ILE A 128 4.61 -0.73 3.91
CA ILE A 128 5.59 -0.31 4.93
C ILE A 128 6.83 0.42 4.36
N HIS A 129 6.86 0.74 3.06
CA HIS A 129 8.03 1.34 2.44
C HIS A 129 8.33 2.74 2.99
N ALA A 130 9.45 2.91 3.68
CA ALA A 130 9.69 4.09 4.51
C ALA A 130 9.79 5.39 3.73
N ASP A 131 10.37 5.34 2.53
CA ASP A 131 10.62 6.52 1.70
C ASP A 131 9.37 6.93 0.88
N THR A 132 8.32 6.10 0.86
CA THR A 132 7.02 6.50 0.32
C THR A 132 6.37 7.55 1.21
N THR A 133 6.05 8.70 0.63
CA THR A 133 5.45 9.86 1.32
C THR A 133 4.00 10.08 0.91
N GLU A 134 3.62 9.64 -0.29
CA GLU A 134 2.30 9.91 -0.86
C GLU A 134 1.69 8.65 -1.48
N ILE A 135 0.36 8.56 -1.41
CA ILE A 135 -0.44 7.46 -1.96
C ILE A 135 -1.69 8.01 -2.62
N GLY A 136 -2.08 7.44 -3.76
CA GLY A 136 -3.36 7.69 -4.41
C GLY A 136 -3.96 6.38 -4.89
N CYS A 137 -5.26 6.20 -4.73
CA CYS A 137 -5.93 4.94 -5.06
C CYS A 137 -7.28 5.15 -5.77
N ALA A 138 -7.65 4.17 -6.58
CA ALA A 138 -8.94 4.08 -7.25
C ALA A 138 -9.61 2.73 -6.98
N LEU A 139 -10.93 2.75 -6.79
CA LEU A 139 -11.75 1.55 -6.67
C LEU A 139 -12.81 1.62 -7.77
N VAL A 140 -12.80 0.65 -8.67
CA VAL A 140 -13.88 0.47 -9.64
C VAL A 140 -14.71 -0.75 -9.29
N ARG A 141 -15.97 -0.71 -9.74
CA ARG A 141 -16.91 -1.82 -9.65
C ARG A 141 -17.47 -2.10 -11.04
N PHE A 142 -17.40 -3.34 -11.49
CA PHE A 142 -17.88 -3.74 -12.82
C PHE A 142 -18.41 -5.17 -12.79
N HIS A 143 -19.20 -5.53 -13.80
CA HIS A 143 -19.69 -6.89 -13.99
C HIS A 143 -18.82 -7.64 -14.99
N LYS A 144 -18.54 -8.92 -14.72
CA LYS A 144 -17.95 -9.84 -15.68
C LYS A 144 -18.72 -11.16 -15.66
N GLN A 145 -18.96 -11.75 -16.83
CA GLN A 145 -19.59 -13.06 -16.92
C GLN A 145 -18.52 -14.17 -16.80
N SER A 146 -18.86 -15.22 -16.06
CA SER A 146 -18.08 -16.47 -15.99
C SER A 146 -19.06 -17.63 -15.91
N ASN A 147 -18.94 -18.62 -16.80
CA ASN A 147 -19.87 -19.75 -16.91
C ASN A 147 -21.36 -19.30 -16.94
N ASN A 148 -21.66 -18.28 -17.74
CA ASN A 148 -22.99 -17.66 -17.88
C ASN A 148 -23.57 -17.02 -16.61
N LEU A 149 -22.80 -16.91 -15.52
CA LEU A 149 -23.22 -16.24 -14.30
C LEU A 149 -22.60 -14.83 -14.21
N PRO A 150 -23.38 -13.80 -13.82
CA PRO A 150 -22.85 -12.46 -13.59
C PRO A 150 -22.10 -12.40 -12.26
N PHE A 151 -20.83 -12.01 -12.31
CA PHE A 151 -20.02 -11.72 -11.13
C PHE A 151 -19.86 -10.21 -10.98
N MET A 152 -20.04 -9.72 -9.75
CA MET A 152 -19.67 -8.35 -9.39
C MET A 152 -18.20 -8.34 -9.00
N HIS A 153 -17.38 -7.55 -9.72
CA HIS A 153 -15.97 -7.34 -9.44
C HIS A 153 -15.76 -5.99 -8.77
N TYR A 154 -14.85 -5.97 -7.80
CA TYR A 154 -14.29 -4.77 -7.20
C TYR A 154 -12.79 -4.81 -7.40
N TYR A 155 -12.25 -3.78 -8.02
CA TYR A 155 -10.83 -3.69 -8.33
C TYR A 155 -10.25 -2.42 -7.71
N LEU A 156 -9.34 -2.61 -6.75
CA LEU A 156 -8.63 -1.55 -6.04
C LEU A 156 -7.20 -1.49 -6.56
N VAL A 157 -6.80 -0.31 -7.02
CA VAL A 157 -5.43 0.03 -7.42
C VAL A 157 -4.96 1.15 -6.51
N CYS A 158 -3.76 1.03 -5.95
CA CYS A 158 -3.08 2.06 -5.18
C CYS A 158 -1.70 2.31 -5.75
N ASN A 159 -1.41 3.56 -6.13
CA ASN A 159 -0.10 4.02 -6.54
C ASN A 159 0.59 4.75 -5.39
N TYR A 160 1.90 4.56 -5.27
CA TYR A 160 2.73 5.03 -4.18
C TYR A 160 3.86 5.88 -4.74
N SER A 161 4.22 6.98 -4.07
CA SER A 161 5.26 7.91 -4.55
C SER A 161 6.66 7.31 -4.73
N GLU A 162 6.89 6.16 -4.09
CA GLU A 162 8.15 5.40 -4.12
C GLU A 162 7.79 3.93 -4.00
N GLY A 163 8.39 3.11 -4.86
CA GLY A 163 8.17 1.67 -4.97
C GLY A 163 9.20 0.84 -4.22
N ASN A 164 8.98 -0.47 -4.17
CA ASN A 164 10.05 -1.39 -3.81
C ASN A 164 11.08 -1.43 -4.95
N ILE A 165 12.33 -1.11 -4.64
CA ILE A 165 13.44 -1.10 -5.62
C ILE A 165 14.40 -2.24 -5.29
N GLU A 166 14.80 -2.99 -6.31
CA GLU A 166 15.81 -4.05 -6.18
C GLU A 166 17.08 -3.54 -5.50
N ASP A 167 17.63 -4.37 -4.62
CA ASP A 167 18.83 -4.11 -3.82
C ASP A 167 18.73 -2.92 -2.86
N ARG A 168 17.54 -2.33 -2.68
CA ARG A 168 17.31 -1.26 -1.70
C ARG A 168 16.54 -1.77 -0.47
N PRO A 169 16.79 -1.20 0.71
CA PRO A 169 15.99 -1.50 1.89
C PRO A 169 14.58 -0.93 1.75
N VAL A 170 13.56 -1.70 2.14
CA VAL A 170 12.17 -1.23 2.27
C VAL A 170 12.09 -0.14 3.36
N TYR A 171 12.88 -0.29 4.42
CA TYR A 171 13.06 0.76 5.43
C TYR A 171 14.40 0.64 6.14
N ARG A 172 14.87 1.76 6.73
CA ARG A 172 16.12 1.79 7.50
C ARG A 172 15.84 1.49 8.98
N LYS A 173 16.44 0.42 9.50
CA LYS A 173 16.37 0.05 10.93
C LYS A 173 16.87 1.16 11.85
N GLY A 174 16.30 1.25 13.05
CA GLY A 174 16.81 2.09 14.12
C GLY A 174 15.71 2.64 15.04
N LYS A 175 16.13 3.38 16.07
CA LYS A 175 15.21 4.04 17.01
C LYS A 175 14.23 4.91 16.22
N ARG A 176 12.93 4.79 16.54
CA ARG A 176 11.87 5.55 15.87
C ARG A 176 12.24 7.02 15.74
N CYS A 177 12.06 7.55 14.54
CA CYS A 177 12.35 8.92 14.16
C CYS A 177 13.78 9.42 14.36
N SER A 178 14.76 8.57 14.68
CA SER A 178 16.15 9.02 14.88
C SER A 178 16.78 9.62 13.62
N LYS A 179 16.21 9.34 12.44
CA LYS A 179 16.63 9.89 11.15
C LYS A 179 15.54 10.72 10.46
N CYS A 180 14.48 11.13 11.17
CA CYS A 180 13.49 12.04 10.61
C CYS A 180 13.99 13.49 10.66
N LYS A 181 13.94 14.21 9.54
CA LYS A 181 14.39 15.61 9.42
C LYS A 181 13.74 16.55 10.45
N HIS A 182 12.45 16.38 10.71
CA HIS A 182 11.67 17.23 11.62
C HIS A 182 11.15 16.46 12.85
N GLY A 183 11.80 15.35 13.21
CA GLY A 183 11.42 14.49 14.32
C GLY A 183 10.11 13.72 14.07
N CYS A 184 9.47 13.29 15.17
CA CYS A 184 8.23 12.52 15.10
C CYS A 184 6.99 13.41 14.96
N THR A 185 5.93 12.86 14.38
CA THR A 185 4.57 13.35 14.59
C THR A 185 4.09 13.07 16.02
N GLY A 186 2.96 13.66 16.42
CA GLY A 186 2.29 13.40 17.70
C GLY A 186 1.09 12.45 17.59
N GLY A 187 0.40 12.25 18.71
CA GLY A 187 -0.88 11.56 18.78
C GLY A 187 -0.84 10.11 18.26
N LYS A 188 -1.83 9.76 17.43
CA LYS A 188 -2.05 8.40 16.91
C LYS A 188 -0.86 7.85 16.10
N PHE A 189 -0.06 8.71 15.47
CA PHE A 189 1.02 8.32 14.55
C PHE A 189 2.43 8.64 15.07
N ARG A 190 2.60 8.70 16.40
CA ARG A 190 3.80 9.16 17.13
C ARG A 190 5.17 8.55 16.75
N CYS A 191 5.22 7.51 15.92
CA CYS A 191 6.46 6.88 15.45
C CYS A 191 6.77 7.17 13.97
N LEU A 192 5.93 7.96 13.30
CA LEU A 192 6.15 8.41 11.92
C LEU A 192 6.83 9.78 11.87
N CYS A 193 7.60 10.03 10.82
CA CYS A 193 8.23 11.32 10.57
C CYS A 193 7.21 12.44 10.37
N ARG A 194 7.52 13.60 10.94
CA ARG A 194 6.87 14.86 10.58
C ARG A 194 7.42 15.31 9.23
N GLY A 195 6.54 15.44 8.25
CA GLY A 195 6.87 16.01 6.94
C GLY A 195 6.28 17.40 6.81
#